data_AF-A0A2J6HNR6-F1
#
_entry.id   AF-A0A2J6HNR6-F1
#
_cell.length_a   1.000
_cell.length_b   1.000
_cell.length_c   1.000
_cell.angle_alpha   90.00
_cell.angle_beta   90.00
_cell.angle_gamma   90.00
#
_symmetry.space_group_name_H-M   'P 1'
#
loop_
_entity.id
_entity.type
_entity.pdbx_description
1 polymer ?
#
loop_
_entity_poly.entity_id
_entity_poly.type
_entity_poly.pdbx_seq_one_letter_code
_entity_poly.pdbx_strand_id
1 'polypeptide(L)'
;MIVHKFGGASIKDAESIRNLESIVRSRIEPNAVLVLSAMGKTTNMLETVTSLAYAENNKWAEKLNEVTQYHTEVCKLLFGIGKHSPEDEVKTLFSELSKKISRTIKLSYNKFYDAVVSTGELASTLIVERYLSHCGIKVTPLKATEIIITDNTYREGKINWEETTNRILASVK
;
A
#
# COMPACT_ATOMS: atom_id res chain seq x y z
N MET A 1 -18.55 -14.48 4.33
CA MET A 1 -17.58 -13.46 3.89
C MET A 1 -16.44 -14.16 3.16
N ILE A 2 -16.15 -13.74 1.94
CA ILE A 2 -15.04 -14.30 1.13
C ILE A 2 -13.88 -13.30 1.15
N VAL A 3 -12.65 -13.78 1.30
CA VAL A 3 -11.44 -12.95 1.27
C VAL A 3 -10.65 -13.27 0.00
N HIS A 4 -10.37 -12.24 -0.80
CA HIS A 4 -9.55 -12.36 -2.01
C HIS A 4 -8.23 -11.63 -1.81
N LYS A 5 -7.11 -12.34 -2.01
CA LYS A 5 -5.78 -11.75 -1.94
C LYS A 5 -5.20 -11.56 -3.35
N PHE A 6 -4.76 -10.34 -3.64
CA PHE A 6 -4.05 -10.02 -4.89
C PHE A 6 -2.57 -9.74 -4.58
N GLY A 7 -1.68 -10.47 -5.27
CA GLY A 7 -0.24 -10.25 -5.18
C GLY A 7 0.23 -9.09 -6.05
N GLY A 8 1.46 -8.64 -5.84
CA GLY A 8 2.00 -7.47 -6.55
C GLY A 8 2.00 -7.60 -8.07
N ALA A 9 2.17 -8.82 -8.60
CA ALA A 9 2.07 -9.09 -10.04
C ALA A 9 0.65 -8.88 -10.61
N SER A 10 -0.38 -9.11 -9.80
CA SER A 10 -1.80 -8.96 -10.18
C SER A 10 -2.26 -7.49 -10.21
N ILE A 11 -1.44 -6.57 -9.71
CA ILE A 11 -1.75 -5.14 -9.61
C ILE A 11 -0.54 -4.27 -9.99
N LYS A 12 0.36 -4.79 -10.83
CA LYS A 12 1.68 -4.18 -11.13
C LYS A 12 1.63 -2.94 -12.02
N ASP A 13 0.52 -2.70 -12.71
CA ASP A 13 0.35 -1.60 -13.66
C ASP A 13 -1.15 -1.30 -13.86
N ALA A 14 -1.43 -0.26 -14.63
CA ALA A 14 -2.80 0.19 -14.90
C ALA A 14 -3.64 -0.91 -15.57
N GLU A 15 -3.08 -1.69 -16.49
CA GLU A 15 -3.79 -2.78 -17.16
C GLU A 15 -4.18 -3.90 -16.16
N SER A 16 -3.25 -4.28 -15.29
CA SER A 16 -3.49 -5.29 -14.25
C SER A 16 -4.58 -4.84 -13.26
N ILE A 17 -4.61 -3.54 -12.92
CA ILE A 17 -5.65 -2.96 -12.06
C ILE A 17 -7.00 -2.91 -12.77
N ARG A 18 -7.05 -2.60 -14.07
CA ARG A 18 -8.29 -2.72 -14.87
C ARG A 18 -8.80 -4.15 -14.90
N ASN A 19 -7.90 -5.13 -15.03
CA ASN A 19 -8.27 -6.54 -14.96
C ASN A 19 -8.80 -6.93 -13.56
N LEU A 20 -8.19 -6.41 -12.49
CA LEU A 20 -8.72 -6.59 -11.13
C LEU A 20 -10.14 -6.02 -11.02
N GLU A 21 -10.39 -4.81 -11.53
CA GLU A 21 -11.73 -4.20 -11.56
C GLU A 21 -12.75 -5.11 -12.27
N SER A 22 -12.39 -5.66 -13.42
CA SER A 22 -13.24 -6.60 -14.16
C SER A 22 -13.56 -7.86 -13.35
N ILE A 23 -12.57 -8.41 -12.63
CA ILE A 23 -12.77 -9.56 -11.74
C ILE A 23 -13.71 -9.20 -10.60
N VAL A 24 -13.49 -8.05 -9.94
CA VAL A 24 -14.33 -7.57 -8.84
C VAL A 24 -15.78 -7.44 -9.31
N ARG A 25 -16.00 -6.82 -10.47
CA ARG A 25 -17.34 -6.59 -11.02
C ARG A 25 -18.07 -7.88 -11.40
N SER A 26 -17.36 -8.85 -11.97
CA SER A 26 -17.98 -10.03 -12.58
C SER A 26 -18.04 -11.27 -11.69
N ARG A 27 -17.19 -11.36 -10.67
CA ARG A 27 -16.96 -12.61 -9.92
C ARG A 27 -16.98 -12.46 -8.41
N ILE A 28 -16.89 -11.24 -7.88
CA ILE A 28 -16.79 -11.03 -6.44
C ILE A 28 -18.16 -10.66 -5.88
N GLU A 29 -18.61 -11.47 -4.95
CA GLU A 29 -19.87 -11.29 -4.24
C GLU A 29 -19.86 -10.00 -3.40
N PRO A 30 -21.03 -9.39 -3.14
CA PRO A 30 -21.18 -8.35 -2.13
C PRO A 30 -20.61 -8.80 -0.78
N ASN A 31 -20.00 -7.87 -0.03
CA ASN A 31 -19.37 -8.10 1.28
C ASN A 31 -18.14 -9.03 1.25
N ALA A 32 -17.40 -9.03 0.15
CA ALA A 32 -16.06 -9.61 0.11
C ALA A 32 -14.98 -8.63 0.62
N VAL A 33 -13.88 -9.19 1.12
CA VAL A 33 -12.70 -8.42 1.55
C VAL A 33 -11.58 -8.60 0.54
N LEU A 34 -10.97 -7.50 0.10
CA LEU A 34 -9.81 -7.53 -0.78
C LEU A 34 -8.55 -7.22 0.04
N VAL A 35 -7.53 -8.08 -0.07
CA VAL A 35 -6.23 -7.89 0.56
C VAL A 35 -5.18 -7.71 -0.54
N LEU A 36 -4.45 -6.60 -0.49
CA LEU A 36 -3.52 -6.18 -1.54
C LEU A 36 -2.09 -6.18 -1.00
N SER A 37 -1.16 -6.78 -1.76
CA SER A 37 0.28 -6.54 -1.56
C SER A 37 0.70 -5.19 -2.15
N ALA A 38 1.93 -4.73 -1.90
CA ALA A 38 2.53 -3.69 -2.73
C ALA A 38 2.50 -4.06 -4.23
N MET A 39 2.32 -3.07 -5.09
CA MET A 39 2.25 -3.29 -6.55
C MET A 39 3.62 -3.52 -7.19
N GLY A 40 3.67 -4.38 -8.21
CA GLY A 40 4.87 -4.60 -9.02
C GLY A 40 6.08 -5.02 -8.19
N LYS A 41 7.20 -4.29 -8.34
CA LYS A 41 8.45 -4.49 -7.58
C LYS A 41 8.62 -3.45 -6.47
N THR A 42 7.54 -2.82 -6.00
CA THR A 42 7.61 -1.72 -5.02
C THR A 42 8.29 -2.09 -3.71
N THR A 43 8.09 -3.31 -3.21
CA THR A 43 8.83 -3.80 -2.03
C THR A 43 10.33 -3.67 -2.24
N ASN A 44 10.88 -4.23 -3.33
CA ASN A 44 12.32 -4.17 -3.63
C ASN A 44 12.82 -2.73 -3.84
N MET A 45 12.00 -1.86 -4.45
CA MET A 45 12.36 -0.44 -4.60
C MET A 45 12.45 0.25 -3.24
N LEU A 46 11.50 -0.01 -2.34
CA LEU A 46 11.51 0.54 -0.97
C LEU A 46 12.60 -0.09 -0.09
N GLU A 47 12.97 -1.36 -0.28
CA GLU A 47 14.14 -1.98 0.35
C GLU A 47 15.44 -1.28 -0.08
N THR A 48 15.52 -0.87 -1.35
CA THR A 48 16.66 -0.08 -1.87
C THR A 48 16.70 1.30 -1.21
N VAL A 49 15.55 2.00 -1.13
CA VAL A 49 15.43 3.27 -0.39
C VAL A 49 15.85 3.09 1.07
N THR A 50 15.36 2.04 1.73
CA THR A 50 15.67 1.72 3.13
C THR A 50 17.17 1.53 3.33
N SER A 51 17.81 0.72 2.48
CA SER A 51 19.24 0.41 2.60
C SER A 51 20.11 1.65 2.38
N LEU A 52 19.79 2.48 1.38
CA LEU A 52 20.50 3.73 1.13
C LEU A 52 20.30 4.74 2.26
N ALA A 53 19.06 4.90 2.73
CA ALA A 53 18.74 5.84 3.81
C ALA A 53 19.44 5.44 5.10
N TYR A 54 19.41 4.16 5.47
CA TYR A 54 20.06 3.67 6.69
C TYR A 54 21.59 3.78 6.65
N ALA A 55 22.19 3.73 5.45
CA ALA A 55 23.61 3.99 5.22
C ALA A 55 23.96 5.49 5.11
N GLU A 56 23.02 6.39 5.44
CA GLU A 56 23.15 7.85 5.31
C GLU A 56 23.53 8.31 3.89
N ASN A 57 23.18 7.51 2.87
CA ASN A 57 23.46 7.82 1.49
C ASN A 57 22.31 8.61 0.87
N ASN A 58 22.53 9.89 0.58
CA ASN A 58 21.54 10.83 0.04
C ASN A 58 20.86 10.40 -1.27
N LYS A 59 21.37 9.38 -1.98
CA LYS A 59 20.69 8.78 -3.13
C LYS A 59 19.33 8.13 -2.79
N TRP A 60 19.03 7.89 -1.52
CA TRP A 60 17.72 7.36 -1.11
C TRP A 60 16.56 8.26 -1.58
N ALA A 61 16.75 9.58 -1.61
CA ALA A 61 15.72 10.54 -2.03
C ALA A 61 15.40 10.43 -3.52
N GLU A 62 16.43 10.23 -4.36
CA GLU A 62 16.26 9.95 -5.79
C GLU A 62 15.48 8.65 -5.99
N LYS A 63 15.84 7.58 -5.28
CA LYS A 63 15.12 6.30 -5.35
C LYS A 63 13.67 6.39 -4.85
N LEU A 64 13.41 7.20 -3.82
CA LEU A 64 12.04 7.45 -3.39
C LEU A 64 11.23 8.23 -4.44
N ASN A 65 11.86 9.15 -5.16
CA ASN A 65 11.24 9.85 -6.28
C ASN A 65 10.91 8.89 -7.44
N GLU A 66 11.78 7.93 -7.77
CA GLU A 66 11.48 6.88 -8.76
C GLU A 66 10.24 6.07 -8.35
N VAL A 67 10.12 5.69 -7.07
CA VAL A 67 8.93 5.01 -6.54
C VAL A 67 7.69 5.90 -6.69
N THR A 68 7.79 7.18 -6.36
CA THR A 68 6.68 8.13 -6.47
C THR A 68 6.22 8.27 -7.91
N GLN A 69 7.16 8.45 -8.84
CA GLN A 69 6.88 8.59 -10.28
C GLN A 69 6.16 7.36 -10.83
N TYR A 70 6.65 6.15 -10.51
CA TYR A 70 6.01 4.90 -10.91
C TYR A 70 4.52 4.85 -10.51
N HIS A 71 4.20 5.17 -9.25
CA HIS A 71 2.81 5.15 -8.79
C HIS A 71 1.96 6.26 -9.42
N THR A 72 2.51 7.48 -9.57
CA THR A 72 1.78 8.58 -10.23
C THR A 72 1.51 8.30 -11.70
N GLU A 73 2.41 7.60 -12.39
CA GLU A 73 2.20 7.21 -13.79
C GLU A 73 1.08 6.18 -13.92
N VAL A 74 1.01 5.20 -13.01
CA VAL A 74 -0.12 4.28 -12.94
C VAL A 74 -1.43 5.03 -12.73
N CYS A 75 -1.45 6.05 -11.86
CA CYS A 75 -2.64 6.89 -11.67
C CYS A 75 -3.04 7.62 -12.95
N LYS A 76 -2.10 8.29 -13.64
CA LYS A 76 -2.41 8.97 -14.92
C LYS A 76 -3.00 8.02 -15.95
N LEU A 77 -2.45 6.83 -16.07
CA LEU A 77 -2.95 5.83 -17.01
C LEU A 77 -4.36 5.35 -16.64
N LEU A 78 -4.66 5.18 -15.34
CA LEU A 78 -5.96 4.73 -14.87
C LEU A 78 -7.07 5.78 -15.00
N PHE A 79 -6.77 7.04 -14.69
CA PHE A 79 -7.77 8.11 -14.55
C PHE A 79 -7.76 9.11 -15.71
N GLY A 80 -6.77 9.06 -16.59
CA GLY A 80 -6.56 10.06 -17.64
C GLY A 80 -6.20 11.44 -17.08
N ILE A 81 -6.36 12.49 -17.89
CA ILE A 81 -6.13 13.87 -17.48
C ILE A 81 -7.41 14.42 -16.85
N GLY A 82 -7.44 14.61 -15.52
CA GLY A 82 -8.62 15.14 -14.84
C GLY A 82 -8.48 15.32 -13.32
N LYS A 83 -9.41 16.06 -12.70
CA LYS A 83 -9.40 16.45 -11.28
C LYS A 83 -9.62 15.31 -10.27
N HIS A 84 -9.88 14.09 -10.74
CA HIS A 84 -10.26 12.95 -9.88
C HIS A 84 -9.14 11.90 -9.70
N SER A 85 -7.96 12.14 -10.26
CA SER A 85 -6.79 11.27 -10.10
C SER A 85 -6.24 11.37 -8.67
N PRO A 86 -5.91 10.25 -8.00
CA PRO A 86 -5.32 10.25 -6.65
C PRO A 86 -3.81 10.58 -6.65
N GLU A 87 -3.27 11.14 -7.74
CA GLU A 87 -1.85 11.49 -7.86
C GLU A 87 -1.32 12.35 -6.70
N ASP A 88 -2.09 13.34 -6.27
CA ASP A 88 -1.66 14.24 -5.19
C ASP A 88 -1.74 13.55 -3.81
N GLU A 89 -2.68 12.62 -3.61
CA GLU A 89 -2.72 11.77 -2.42
C GLU A 89 -1.50 10.84 -2.38
N VAL A 90 -1.12 10.25 -3.52
CA VAL A 90 0.07 9.39 -3.65
C VAL A 90 1.35 10.20 -3.41
N LYS A 91 1.49 11.39 -4.00
CA LYS A 91 2.63 12.29 -3.74
C LYS A 91 2.70 12.67 -2.27
N THR A 92 1.56 12.96 -1.64
CA THR A 92 1.49 13.28 -0.21
C THR A 92 1.95 12.11 0.63
N LEU A 93 1.50 10.89 0.33
CA LEU A 93 1.92 9.67 1.02
C LEU A 93 3.46 9.49 0.98
N PHE A 94 4.09 9.66 -0.18
CA PHE A 94 5.54 9.52 -0.30
C PHE A 94 6.31 10.72 0.28
N SER A 95 5.73 11.93 0.27
CA SER A 95 6.28 13.08 1.00
C SER A 95 6.31 12.83 2.51
N GLU A 96 5.23 12.28 3.06
CA GLU A 96 5.19 11.89 4.48
C GLU A 96 6.14 10.74 4.79
N LEU A 97 6.34 9.78 3.87
CA LEU A 97 7.38 8.77 4.01
C LEU A 97 8.78 9.39 4.06
N SER A 98 9.07 10.38 3.21
CA SER A 98 10.35 11.10 3.23
C SER A 98 10.61 11.75 4.60
N LYS A 99 9.60 12.44 5.16
CA LYS A 99 9.67 13.00 6.52
C LYS A 99 9.84 11.92 7.59
N LYS A 100 9.15 10.79 7.43
CA LYS A 100 9.23 9.64 8.34
C LYS A 100 10.63 9.07 8.37
N ILE A 101 11.25 8.83 7.19
CA ILE A 101 12.63 8.35 7.06
C ILE A 101 13.59 9.19 7.89
N SER A 102 13.53 10.52 7.74
CA SER A 102 14.40 11.45 8.50
C SER A 102 14.20 11.35 10.02
N ARG A 103 12.98 11.03 10.48
CA ARG A 103 12.66 10.88 11.92
C ARG A 103 13.04 9.51 12.46
N THR A 104 12.99 8.46 11.63
CA THR A 104 13.11 7.06 12.06
C THR A 104 14.47 6.45 11.77
N ILE A 105 15.37 7.13 11.05
CA ILE A 105 16.70 6.62 10.68
C ILE A 105 17.54 6.13 11.88
N LYS A 106 17.32 6.71 13.07
CA LYS A 106 18.03 6.35 14.31
C LYS A 106 17.49 5.09 15.01
N LEU A 107 16.41 4.48 14.50
CA LEU A 107 15.85 3.26 15.07
C LEU A 107 16.70 2.04 14.66
N SER A 108 16.46 0.89 15.31
CA SER A 108 17.00 -0.39 14.84
C SER A 108 16.60 -0.65 13.38
N TYR A 109 17.48 -1.25 12.59
CA TYR A 109 17.22 -1.52 11.17
C TYR A 109 15.86 -2.18 10.91
N ASN A 110 15.47 -3.22 11.65
CA ASN A 110 14.20 -3.91 11.43
C ASN A 110 12.97 -2.99 11.64
N LYS A 111 13.00 -2.15 12.67
CA LYS A 111 11.94 -1.16 12.93
C LYS A 111 11.88 -0.09 11.85
N PHE A 112 13.05 0.37 11.39
CA PHE A 112 13.16 1.32 10.30
C PHE A 112 12.65 0.72 8.98
N TYR A 113 13.02 -0.52 8.69
CA TYR A 113 12.58 -1.29 7.53
C TYR A 113 11.06 -1.41 7.48
N ASP A 114 10.42 -1.89 8.55
CA ASP A 114 8.96 -2.03 8.60
C ASP A 114 8.26 -0.69 8.40
N ALA A 115 8.84 0.39 8.94
CA ALA A 115 8.32 1.74 8.81
C ALA A 115 8.36 2.29 7.37
N VAL A 116 9.29 1.82 6.53
CA VAL A 116 9.47 2.30 5.16
C VAL A 116 8.79 1.39 4.15
N VAL A 117 9.05 0.08 4.23
CA VAL A 117 8.63 -0.89 3.22
C VAL A 117 7.10 -1.03 3.18
N SER A 118 6.43 -0.95 4.33
CA SER A 118 4.96 -1.06 4.41
C SER A 118 4.20 0.03 3.65
N THR A 119 4.86 1.13 3.27
CA THR A 119 4.22 2.19 2.48
C THR A 119 3.83 1.70 1.08
N GLY A 120 4.44 0.63 0.56
CA GLY A 120 4.07 0.04 -0.71
C GLY A 120 2.64 -0.50 -0.72
N GLU A 121 2.22 -1.21 0.33
CA GLU A 121 0.86 -1.68 0.53
C GLU A 121 -0.12 -0.52 0.70
N LEU A 122 0.27 0.55 1.39
CA LEU A 122 -0.55 1.75 1.54
C LEU A 122 -0.81 2.43 0.19
N ALA A 123 0.22 2.59 -0.63
CA ALA A 123 0.12 3.23 -1.95
C ALA A 123 -0.75 2.40 -2.91
N SER A 124 -0.52 1.09 -2.97
CA SER A 124 -1.32 0.21 -3.81
C SER A 124 -2.78 0.14 -3.38
N THR A 125 -3.06 0.08 -2.08
CA THR A 125 -4.42 0.08 -1.54
C THR A 125 -5.15 1.37 -1.89
N LEU A 126 -4.50 2.53 -1.70
CA LEU A 126 -5.05 3.84 -2.06
C LEU A 126 -5.43 3.90 -3.55
N ILE A 127 -4.51 3.49 -4.44
CA ILE A 127 -4.74 3.56 -5.90
C ILE A 127 -5.89 2.65 -6.31
N VAL A 128 -5.92 1.40 -5.83
CA VAL A 128 -6.97 0.44 -6.17
C VAL A 128 -8.32 0.88 -5.60
N GLU A 129 -8.37 1.33 -4.35
CA GLU A 129 -9.59 1.86 -3.72
C GLU A 129 -10.19 3.01 -4.55
N ARG A 130 -9.35 3.99 -4.90
CA ARG A 130 -9.77 5.16 -5.68
C ARG A 130 -10.22 4.76 -7.08
N TYR A 131 -9.55 3.79 -7.70
CA TYR A 131 -9.90 3.34 -9.04
C TYR A 131 -11.22 2.57 -9.07
N LEU A 132 -11.42 1.62 -8.15
CA LEU A 132 -12.68 0.89 -8.03
C LEU A 132 -13.84 1.86 -7.75
N SER A 133 -13.63 2.84 -6.86
CA SER A 133 -14.61 3.89 -6.57
C SER A 133 -14.94 4.74 -7.80
N HIS A 134 -13.92 5.11 -8.58
CA HIS A 134 -14.08 5.83 -9.84
C HIS A 134 -14.89 5.02 -10.87
N CYS A 135 -14.73 3.70 -10.89
CA CYS A 135 -15.54 2.78 -11.70
C CYS A 135 -16.94 2.51 -11.13
N GLY A 136 -17.36 3.23 -10.08
CA GLY A 136 -18.68 3.10 -9.47
C GLY A 136 -18.85 1.87 -8.57
N ILE A 137 -17.75 1.19 -8.20
CA ILE A 137 -17.79 0.08 -7.25
C ILE A 137 -17.69 0.66 -5.84
N LYS A 138 -18.66 0.34 -4.98
CA LYS A 138 -18.64 0.77 -3.58
C LYS A 138 -17.55 0.02 -2.82
N VAL A 139 -16.50 0.72 -2.42
CA VAL A 139 -15.40 0.20 -1.59
C VAL A 139 -15.39 0.94 -0.26
N THR A 140 -15.10 0.24 0.83
CA THR A 140 -14.85 0.84 2.14
C THR A 140 -13.39 0.58 2.50
N PRO A 141 -12.55 1.61 2.67
CA PRO A 141 -11.15 1.42 3.02
C PRO A 141 -11.03 0.86 4.44
N LEU A 142 -10.12 -0.11 4.59
CA LEU A 142 -9.86 -0.76 5.85
C LEU A 142 -8.35 -0.77 6.10
N LYS A 143 -7.90 -0.14 7.19
CA LYS A 143 -6.48 -0.07 7.51
C LYS A 143 -6.08 -1.29 8.33
N ALA A 144 -5.30 -2.19 7.73
CA ALA A 144 -4.79 -3.37 8.41
C ALA A 144 -4.02 -3.03 9.70
N THR A 145 -3.31 -1.90 9.73
CA THR A 145 -2.57 -1.42 10.91
C THR A 145 -3.44 -1.05 12.10
N GLU A 146 -4.74 -0.80 11.88
CA GLU A 146 -5.70 -0.51 12.95
C GLU A 146 -6.36 -1.79 13.47
N ILE A 147 -6.21 -2.92 12.77
CA ILE A 147 -6.97 -4.15 13.01
C ILE A 147 -6.08 -5.34 13.37
N ILE A 148 -4.99 -5.54 12.63
CA ILE A 148 -4.03 -6.61 12.86
C ILE A 148 -3.00 -6.09 13.85
N ILE A 149 -3.06 -6.60 15.07
CA ILE A 149 -2.18 -6.18 16.16
C ILE A 149 -1.06 -7.20 16.32
N THR A 150 0.18 -6.72 16.32
CA THR A 150 1.37 -7.54 16.49
C THR A 150 2.18 -7.09 17.69
N ASP A 151 3.11 -7.94 18.12
CA ASP A 151 4.19 -7.55 19.02
C ASP A 151 5.24 -6.65 18.32
N ASN A 152 6.33 -6.36 19.05
CA ASN A 152 7.46 -5.56 18.57
C ASN A 152 8.58 -6.39 17.92
N THR A 153 8.31 -7.64 17.51
CA THR A 153 9.28 -8.44 16.75
C THR A 153 9.28 -7.97 15.28
N TYR A 154 9.83 -6.78 15.04
CA TYR A 154 9.86 -6.15 13.71
C TYR A 154 10.40 -7.09 12.62
N ARG A 155 9.82 -7.00 11.42
CA ARG A 155 9.91 -7.90 10.25
C ARG A 155 9.24 -9.27 10.40
N GLU A 156 8.99 -9.73 11.62
CA GLU A 156 8.37 -11.02 11.92
C GLU A 156 7.33 -10.88 13.05
N GLY A 157 6.52 -9.82 12.98
CA GLY A 157 5.59 -9.46 14.06
C GLY A 157 4.61 -10.59 14.35
N LYS A 158 4.57 -11.05 15.60
CA LYS A 158 3.64 -12.12 15.99
C LYS A 158 2.28 -11.54 16.28
N ILE A 159 1.26 -12.13 15.68
CA ILE A 159 -0.12 -11.66 15.79
C ILE A 159 -0.63 -11.89 17.21
N ASN A 160 -1.16 -10.83 17.83
CA ASN A 160 -2.08 -10.94 18.95
C ASN A 160 -3.45 -11.31 18.41
N TRP A 161 -3.74 -12.61 18.40
CA TRP A 161 -4.97 -13.15 17.82
C TRP A 161 -6.23 -12.68 18.53
N GLU A 162 -6.22 -12.63 19.86
CA GLU A 162 -7.38 -12.21 20.65
C GLU A 162 -7.80 -10.77 20.31
N GLU A 163 -6.86 -9.83 20.38
CA GLU A 163 -7.14 -8.43 20.06
C GLU A 163 -7.47 -8.24 18.58
N THR A 164 -6.73 -8.90 17.69
CA THR A 164 -7.01 -8.83 16.23
C THR A 164 -8.41 -9.32 15.91
N THR A 165 -8.85 -10.44 16.50
CA THR A 165 -10.19 -10.98 16.31
C THR A 165 -11.26 -10.00 16.81
N ASN A 166 -11.08 -9.41 18.00
CA ASN A 166 -12.01 -8.42 18.53
C ASN A 166 -12.15 -7.20 17.60
N ARG A 167 -11.04 -6.71 17.04
CA ARG A 167 -11.06 -5.59 16.09
C ARG A 167 -11.71 -5.94 14.76
N ILE A 168 -11.44 -7.13 14.22
CA ILE A 168 -12.09 -7.61 12.99
C ILE A 168 -13.61 -7.65 13.19
N LEU A 169 -14.10 -8.23 14.28
CA LEU A 169 -15.54 -8.34 14.57
C LEU A 169 -16.21 -6.96 14.76
N ALA A 170 -15.48 -5.96 15.25
CA ALA A 170 -15.98 -4.60 15.41
C ALA A 170 -15.99 -3.79 14.11
N SER A 171 -15.02 -4.03 13.22
CA SER A 171 -14.76 -3.19 12.03
C SER A 171 -15.28 -3.77 10.71
N VAL A 172 -15.40 -5.10 10.60
CA VAL A 172 -15.83 -5.78 9.37
C VAL A 172 -17.24 -6.32 9.58
N LYS A 173 -18.21 -5.71 8.89
CA LYS A 173 -19.64 -6.06 8.96
C LYS A 173 -20.10 -6.77 7.71
#